data_AF-A0A5B9MKQ5-F1
#
_entry.id   AF-A0A5B9MKQ5-F1
#
_cell.length_a   1.000
_cell.length_b   1.000
_cell.length_c   1.000
_cell.angle_alpha   90.00
_cell.angle_beta   90.00
_cell.angle_gamma   90.00
#
_symmetry.space_group_name_H-M   'P 1'
#
loop_
_entity.id
_entity.type
_entity.pdbx_description
1 polymer ?
#
loop_
_entity_poly.entity_id
_entity_poly.type
_entity_poly.pdbx_seq_one_letter_code
_entity_poly.pdbx_strand_id
1 'polypeptide(L)'
;MVMIRCVLIAIGLFTAMASPASALITGGRDEPIKVQGLPEGALPLANLKTRIAWWEGPPFGGGQYHFEYSGKTADLQAAIDLFAHIDSPRKQLIVRSGVQNSFWLNATDKNKSHPIDWQFMVWVPRNWQHLRDSKMGLLPPGEEGEAPKTELVVYVSDRIEWQSLMIPPALSVVDERLESNGLTADQGAALQGRVRDPDGRPIAAATITIGKDADRITATSDAEGTFLATRIPAGTHRVVVSAPGFASKDKYYHSFTETTFKKLDVALAKAAEVRVRAVDGQGKPIPDVVVRVRNCIDRSGNFYRVAGEHEYKTDSAGEFVVTDVPHGKLKFISRTQDYFYNSVLNEHDTGESPIVLKLLPTGTVTVSVATAGGQAVTSKYIVEIDQADADRGDGSKVGSWGGSANIAADGSYTFKNIPPGDYVVTGKPNPGRESDRTDPTKVQIKGKDHHDVNLTAK
;
A
#
# COMPACT_ATOMS: atom_id res chain seq x y z
N MET A 1 37.10 -4.08 -24.09
CA MET A 1 37.14 -2.91 -23.19
C MET A 1 36.08 -3.14 -22.11
N VAL A 2 36.51 -3.20 -20.86
CA VAL A 2 35.80 -3.86 -19.75
C VAL A 2 34.56 -3.05 -19.32
N MET A 3 33.38 -3.68 -19.34
CA MET A 3 32.12 -3.16 -18.80
C MET A 3 32.17 -3.17 -17.26
N ILE A 4 32.11 -2.00 -16.64
CA ILE A 4 31.97 -1.87 -15.18
C ILE A 4 30.47 -1.81 -14.85
N ARG A 5 29.93 -2.91 -14.34
CA ARG A 5 28.61 -2.95 -13.69
C ARG A 5 28.80 -2.61 -12.22
N CYS A 6 28.43 -1.39 -11.81
CA CYS A 6 28.39 -1.03 -10.38
C CYS A 6 27.12 -1.60 -9.75
N VAL A 7 27.27 -2.69 -9.00
CA VAL A 7 26.24 -3.26 -8.13
C VAL A 7 26.51 -2.72 -6.71
N LEU A 8 25.60 -1.89 -6.19
CA LEU A 8 25.64 -1.48 -4.78
C LEU A 8 24.95 -2.54 -3.93
N ILE A 9 25.74 -3.38 -3.25
CA ILE A 9 25.26 -4.29 -2.20
C ILE A 9 25.52 -3.62 -0.85
N ALA A 10 24.45 -3.34 -0.09
CA ALA A 10 24.55 -3.01 1.33
C ALA A 10 23.86 -4.13 2.13
N ILE A 11 24.66 -4.92 2.86
CA ILE A 11 24.19 -5.95 3.80
C ILE A 11 24.28 -5.38 5.21
N GLY A 12 23.17 -5.41 5.94
CA GLY A 12 23.12 -5.13 7.38
C GLY A 12 21.71 -5.32 7.95
N LEU A 13 21.51 -6.32 8.81
CA LEU A 13 20.24 -6.69 9.42
C LEU A 13 19.87 -5.79 10.64
N PHE A 14 18.68 -5.20 10.57
CA PHE A 14 17.70 -4.85 11.62
C PHE A 14 18.14 -4.32 13.00
N THR A 15 17.85 -3.03 13.23
CA THR A 15 17.14 -2.54 14.43
C THR A 15 16.06 -1.56 14.00
N ALA A 16 14.91 -1.59 14.70
CA ALA A 16 13.69 -0.86 14.36
C ALA A 16 13.87 0.67 14.51
N MET A 17 14.21 1.31 13.39
CA MET A 17 13.69 2.61 12.99
C MET A 17 13.18 2.44 11.56
N ALA A 18 12.15 3.18 11.17
CA ALA A 18 11.60 3.16 9.81
C ALA A 18 12.65 3.64 8.78
N SER A 19 13.55 2.75 8.41
CA SER A 19 14.40 2.87 7.24
C SER A 19 13.69 2.13 6.10
N PRO A 20 13.40 2.79 4.96
CA PRO A 20 12.76 2.09 3.85
C PRO A 20 13.66 0.93 3.45
N ALA A 21 13.07 -0.25 3.30
CA ALA A 21 13.73 -1.36 2.64
C ALA A 21 14.34 -0.84 1.33
N SER A 22 15.66 -0.87 1.19
CA SER A 22 16.36 -0.41 -0.01
C SER A 22 15.91 -1.23 -1.22
N ALA A 23 14.91 -0.73 -1.94
CA ALA A 23 14.45 -1.31 -3.18
C ALA A 23 15.55 -1.20 -4.25
N LEU A 24 15.78 -2.27 -5.04
CA LEU A 24 16.68 -2.18 -6.19
C LEU A 24 16.07 -1.22 -7.22
N ILE A 25 16.57 0.01 -7.26
CA ILE A 25 16.36 0.95 -8.37
C ILE A 25 17.54 0.76 -9.33
N THR A 26 17.27 0.62 -10.62
CA THR A 26 18.30 0.58 -11.67
C THR A 26 18.18 1.79 -12.58
N GLY A 27 19.23 2.13 -13.32
CA GLY A 27 19.22 3.30 -14.19
C GLY A 27 20.55 3.52 -14.91
N GLY A 28 20.59 4.57 -15.72
CA GLY A 28 21.75 4.91 -16.54
C GLY A 28 21.63 6.27 -17.23
N ARG A 29 22.66 6.62 -18.00
CA ARG A 29 22.74 7.88 -18.76
C ARG A 29 22.73 7.61 -20.26
N ASP A 30 23.73 6.88 -20.71
CA ASP A 30 24.01 6.59 -22.11
C ASP A 30 23.59 5.16 -22.49
N GLU A 31 23.41 4.94 -23.79
CA GLU A 31 22.82 3.77 -24.47
C GLU A 31 21.34 3.93 -24.84
N PRO A 32 20.96 3.62 -26.10
CA PRO A 32 19.56 3.46 -26.47
C PRO A 32 18.90 2.37 -25.62
N ILE A 33 17.76 2.72 -25.05
CA ILE A 33 16.89 1.84 -24.30
C ILE A 33 16.24 0.85 -25.25
N LYS A 34 16.38 -0.44 -24.92
CA LYS A 34 15.82 -1.57 -25.69
C LYS A 34 14.88 -2.41 -24.83
N VAL A 35 14.20 -1.78 -23.88
CA VAL A 35 13.27 -2.45 -22.97
C VAL A 35 12.15 -3.10 -23.79
N GLN A 36 11.97 -4.41 -23.59
CA GLN A 36 10.90 -5.16 -24.24
C GLN A 36 9.60 -5.02 -23.45
N GLY A 37 8.47 -5.04 -24.16
CA GLY A 37 7.14 -5.01 -23.54
C GLY A 37 6.68 -3.63 -23.07
N LEU A 38 7.41 -2.56 -23.40
CA LEU A 38 6.84 -1.21 -23.32
C LEU A 38 5.65 -1.08 -24.29
N PRO A 39 4.69 -0.20 -24.00
CA PRO A 39 3.59 0.11 -24.91
C PRO A 39 4.10 0.54 -26.30
N GLU A 40 3.33 0.23 -27.34
CA GLU A 40 3.68 0.59 -28.72
C GLU A 40 3.88 2.11 -28.83
N GLY A 41 4.91 2.54 -29.56
CA GLY A 41 5.26 3.96 -29.70
C GLY A 41 6.09 4.57 -28.55
N ALA A 42 6.29 3.87 -27.42
CA ALA A 42 7.02 4.42 -26.28
C ALA A 42 8.55 4.52 -26.50
N LEU A 43 9.14 3.57 -27.24
CA LEU A 43 10.60 3.50 -27.44
C LEU A 43 11.19 4.72 -28.18
N PRO A 44 10.57 5.28 -29.23
CA PRO A 44 11.01 6.53 -29.82
C PRO A 44 11.14 7.68 -28.81
N LEU A 45 10.15 7.87 -27.93
CA LEU A 45 10.18 8.91 -26.89
C LEU A 45 11.28 8.60 -25.84
N ALA A 46 11.35 7.36 -25.36
CA ALA A 46 12.37 6.91 -24.41
C ALA A 46 13.81 7.11 -24.93
N ASN A 47 14.00 7.21 -26.24
CA ASN A 47 15.29 7.36 -26.90
C ASN A 47 15.53 8.74 -27.54
N LEU A 48 14.73 9.76 -27.23
CA LEU A 48 15.01 11.12 -27.69
C LEU A 48 16.41 11.56 -27.25
N LYS A 49 17.09 12.32 -28.13
CA LYS A 49 18.47 12.81 -27.90
C LYS A 49 18.61 13.73 -26.69
N THR A 50 17.51 14.37 -26.27
CA THR A 50 17.46 15.24 -25.09
C THR A 50 17.38 14.47 -23.77
N ARG A 51 17.25 13.13 -23.80
CA ARG A 51 17.27 12.32 -22.59
C ARG A 51 18.67 12.37 -21.96
N ILE A 52 18.71 12.72 -20.68
CA ILE A 52 19.96 12.80 -19.90
C ILE A 52 20.10 11.65 -18.89
N ALA A 53 18.99 10.99 -18.55
CA ALA A 53 19.00 9.84 -17.64
C ALA A 53 17.74 8.97 -17.80
N TRP A 54 17.82 7.77 -17.25
CA TRP A 54 16.68 6.89 -17.04
C TRP A 54 16.85 6.09 -15.75
N TRP A 55 15.74 5.65 -15.18
CA TRP A 55 15.73 4.75 -14.04
C TRP A 55 14.43 3.92 -13.94
N GLU A 56 14.44 2.91 -13.08
CA GLU A 56 13.37 1.94 -12.88
C GLU A 56 13.16 1.61 -11.38
N GLY A 57 11.94 1.72 -10.83
CA GLY A 57 11.54 1.23 -9.48
C GLY A 57 10.44 2.07 -8.76
N PRO A 58 9.93 1.72 -7.53
CA PRO A 58 9.98 0.46 -6.74
C PRO A 58 8.60 -0.12 -6.25
N PRO A 59 8.46 -1.37 -5.71
CA PRO A 59 9.38 -2.54 -5.66
C PRO A 59 8.80 -3.92 -6.16
N PHE A 60 9.70 -4.90 -6.35
CA PHE A 60 9.50 -6.34 -6.68
C PHE A 60 8.87 -6.67 -8.05
N GLY A 61 9.70 -6.76 -9.09
CA GLY A 61 9.29 -7.24 -10.41
C GLY A 61 9.72 -6.32 -11.55
N GLY A 62 10.16 -5.10 -11.23
CA GLY A 62 10.58 -4.12 -12.23
C GLY A 62 9.44 -3.67 -13.14
N GLY A 63 9.65 -2.68 -13.99
CA GLY A 63 8.75 -2.35 -15.09
C GLY A 63 8.18 -0.94 -15.11
N GLN A 64 8.32 -0.14 -14.05
CA GLN A 64 8.04 1.31 -14.12
C GLN A 64 9.30 2.03 -14.55
N TYR A 65 9.35 2.49 -15.79
CA TYR A 65 10.47 3.23 -16.34
C TYR A 65 10.21 4.72 -16.26
N HIS A 66 11.25 5.46 -15.88
CA HIS A 66 11.31 6.91 -15.88
C HIS A 66 12.44 7.35 -16.80
N PHE A 67 12.15 8.26 -17.71
CA PHE A 67 13.11 8.88 -18.61
C PHE A 67 13.11 10.38 -18.35
N GLU A 68 14.29 10.96 -18.19
CA GLU A 68 14.48 12.33 -17.75
C GLU A 68 15.19 13.12 -18.86
N TYR A 69 14.66 14.29 -19.19
CA TYR A 69 15.09 15.04 -20.37
C TYR A 69 15.46 16.48 -19.99
N SER A 70 16.45 17.01 -20.70
CA SER A 70 16.73 18.45 -20.70
C SER A 70 16.80 18.96 -22.13
N GLY A 71 16.10 20.06 -22.40
CA GLY A 71 15.98 20.64 -23.73
C GLY A 71 15.17 21.93 -23.73
N LYS A 72 14.73 22.33 -24.92
CA LYS A 72 13.97 23.58 -25.15
C LYS A 72 12.56 23.29 -25.63
N THR A 73 11.72 24.32 -25.74
CA THR A 73 10.33 24.22 -26.21
C THR A 73 10.16 23.38 -27.50
N ALA A 74 11.03 23.54 -28.51
CA ALA A 74 10.94 22.78 -29.75
C ALA A 74 11.20 21.27 -29.56
N ASP A 75 12.12 20.92 -28.64
CA ASP A 75 12.39 19.52 -28.30
C ASP A 75 11.21 18.91 -27.53
N LEU A 76 10.57 19.69 -26.67
CA LEU A 76 9.37 19.27 -25.96
C LEU A 76 8.19 19.07 -26.91
N GLN A 77 8.00 19.90 -27.94
CA GLN A 77 6.97 19.67 -28.95
C GLN A 77 7.15 18.29 -29.61
N ALA A 78 8.38 17.95 -30.01
CA ALA A 78 8.68 16.63 -30.57
C ALA A 78 8.39 15.49 -29.57
N ALA A 79 8.66 15.71 -28.27
CA ALA A 79 8.32 14.75 -27.23
C ALA A 79 6.80 14.55 -27.06
N ILE A 80 6.02 15.64 -27.10
CA ILE A 80 4.54 15.62 -27.04
C ILE A 80 3.97 14.89 -28.26
N ASP A 81 4.49 15.16 -29.45
CA ASP A 81 4.05 14.51 -30.68
C ASP A 81 4.29 12.99 -30.61
N LEU A 82 5.45 12.55 -30.13
CA LEU A 82 5.72 11.12 -29.91
C LEU A 82 4.83 10.54 -28.81
N PHE A 83 4.62 11.25 -27.72
CA PHE A 83 3.78 10.81 -26.60
C PHE A 83 2.32 10.58 -27.04
N ALA A 84 1.80 11.41 -27.93
CA ALA A 84 0.47 11.26 -28.49
C ALA A 84 0.26 9.93 -29.23
N HIS A 85 1.32 9.40 -29.86
CA HIS A 85 1.27 8.14 -30.63
C HIS A 85 1.45 6.88 -29.77
N ILE A 86 1.73 7.00 -28.47
CA ILE A 86 1.90 5.83 -27.60
C ILE A 86 0.57 5.11 -27.44
N ASP A 87 0.49 3.80 -27.64
CA ASP A 87 -0.73 3.05 -27.36
C ASP A 87 -0.83 2.77 -25.86
N SER A 88 -1.51 3.65 -25.13
CA SER A 88 -1.76 3.47 -23.70
C SER A 88 -3.12 4.05 -23.30
N PRO A 89 -3.94 3.30 -22.54
CA PRO A 89 -5.30 3.70 -22.19
C PRO A 89 -5.37 4.80 -21.11
N ARG A 90 -4.29 5.02 -20.35
CA ARG A 90 -4.22 6.06 -19.30
C ARG A 90 -3.04 6.99 -19.52
N LYS A 91 -3.00 7.61 -20.69
CA LYS A 91 -2.03 8.68 -21.03
C LYS A 91 -2.44 10.02 -20.45
N GLN A 92 -1.50 10.67 -19.77
CA GLN A 92 -1.70 12.02 -19.23
C GLN A 92 -0.47 12.90 -19.49
N LEU A 93 -0.73 14.11 -19.98
CA LEU A 93 0.25 15.19 -20.04
C LEU A 93 0.08 16.06 -18.78
N ILE A 94 1.05 16.02 -17.88
CA ILE A 94 0.99 16.72 -16.60
C ILE A 94 1.86 17.96 -16.68
N VAL A 95 1.36 19.11 -16.26
CA VAL A 95 2.08 20.39 -16.34
C VAL A 95 2.31 20.93 -14.94
N ARG A 96 3.54 21.31 -14.63
CA ARG A 96 3.96 21.85 -13.33
C ARG A 96 4.79 23.11 -13.53
N SER A 97 4.81 23.98 -12.52
CA SER A 97 5.63 25.19 -12.53
C SER A 97 7.01 24.91 -11.94
N GLY A 98 8.01 25.62 -12.44
CA GLY A 98 9.36 25.62 -11.87
C GLY A 98 10.31 24.63 -12.53
N VAL A 99 11.38 24.30 -11.81
CA VAL A 99 12.46 23.43 -12.27
C VAL A 99 12.47 22.17 -11.43
N GLN A 100 12.59 21.03 -12.08
CA GLN A 100 12.81 19.75 -11.42
C GLN A 100 14.28 19.35 -11.58
N ASN A 101 14.81 18.56 -10.64
CA ASN A 101 16.11 17.92 -10.81
C ASN A 101 15.94 16.42 -11.09
N SER A 102 16.86 15.89 -11.90
CA SER A 102 17.01 14.47 -12.18
C SER A 102 17.13 13.68 -10.88
N PHE A 103 16.29 12.67 -10.72
CA PHE A 103 16.38 11.76 -9.59
C PHE A 103 17.66 10.91 -9.70
N TRP A 104 17.91 10.34 -10.88
CA TRP A 104 19.01 9.39 -11.07
C TRP A 104 20.39 10.06 -11.03
N LEU A 105 20.55 11.20 -11.71
CA LEU A 105 21.83 11.90 -11.74
C LEU A 105 22.18 12.48 -10.38
N ASN A 106 21.21 13.04 -9.64
CA ASN A 106 21.47 13.53 -8.29
C ASN A 106 21.77 12.40 -7.29
N ALA A 107 21.22 11.20 -7.50
CA ALA A 107 21.56 10.04 -6.69
C ALA A 107 22.99 9.53 -6.93
N THR A 108 23.51 9.71 -8.15
CA THR A 108 24.81 9.17 -8.61
C THR A 108 25.94 10.20 -8.65
N ASP A 109 25.62 11.49 -8.72
CA ASP A 109 26.56 12.63 -8.70
C ASP A 109 26.01 13.73 -7.77
N LYS A 110 26.20 13.53 -6.46
CA LYS A 110 25.62 14.40 -5.41
C LYS A 110 26.17 15.84 -5.39
N ASN A 111 27.21 16.13 -6.17
CA ASN A 111 27.91 17.41 -6.15
C ASN A 111 27.40 18.40 -7.21
N LYS A 112 26.44 17.99 -8.05
CA LYS A 112 25.90 18.82 -9.13
C LYS A 112 24.38 18.76 -9.17
N SER A 113 23.77 19.89 -9.46
CA SER A 113 22.34 19.95 -9.80
C SER A 113 22.18 19.59 -11.27
N HIS A 114 21.31 18.63 -11.56
CA HIS A 114 20.99 18.21 -12.91
C HIS A 114 19.52 18.56 -13.22
N PRO A 115 19.22 19.78 -13.67
CA PRO A 115 17.84 20.17 -13.93
C PRO A 115 17.28 19.39 -15.12
N ILE A 116 15.99 19.07 -15.06
CA ILE A 116 15.21 18.42 -16.11
C ILE A 116 14.03 19.31 -16.47
N ASP A 117 13.65 19.27 -17.74
CA ASP A 117 12.58 20.09 -18.31
C ASP A 117 11.28 19.28 -18.48
N TRP A 118 11.41 17.96 -18.71
CA TRP A 118 10.30 17.03 -18.64
C TRP A 118 10.76 15.62 -18.26
N GLN A 119 9.81 14.80 -17.86
CA GLN A 119 10.00 13.40 -17.51
C GLN A 119 8.91 12.54 -18.15
N PHE A 120 9.28 11.43 -18.77
CA PHE A 120 8.37 10.42 -19.29
C PHE A 120 8.36 9.20 -18.36
N MET A 121 7.20 8.84 -17.81
CA MET A 121 6.98 7.64 -17.02
C MET A 121 6.09 6.66 -17.78
N VAL A 122 6.50 5.38 -17.81
CA VAL A 122 5.75 4.33 -18.48
C VAL A 122 5.97 2.98 -17.81
N TRP A 123 4.90 2.20 -17.70
CA TRP A 123 4.97 0.82 -17.24
C TRP A 123 5.13 -0.17 -18.39
N VAL A 124 5.87 -1.25 -18.14
CA VAL A 124 5.69 -2.54 -18.82
C VAL A 124 4.36 -3.14 -18.32
N PRO A 125 3.31 -3.24 -19.16
CA PRO A 125 1.97 -3.57 -18.69
C PRO A 125 1.86 -4.92 -17.98
N ARG A 126 2.62 -5.92 -18.44
CA ARG A 126 2.67 -7.25 -17.81
C ARG A 126 3.16 -7.20 -16.36
N ASN A 127 4.15 -6.35 -16.08
CA ASN A 127 4.73 -6.24 -14.75
C ASN A 127 3.78 -5.48 -13.81
N TRP A 128 3.14 -4.41 -14.30
CA TRP A 128 2.09 -3.72 -13.56
C TRP A 128 0.93 -4.66 -13.21
N GLN A 129 0.47 -5.48 -14.17
CA GLN A 129 -0.57 -6.47 -13.95
C GLN A 129 -0.18 -7.47 -12.85
N HIS A 130 1.06 -7.96 -12.90
CA HIS A 130 1.59 -8.88 -11.90
C HIS A 130 1.59 -8.26 -10.49
N LEU A 131 1.99 -6.98 -10.37
CA LEU A 131 1.95 -6.25 -9.10
C LEU A 131 0.52 -6.02 -8.61
N ARG A 132 -0.41 -5.68 -9.52
CA ARG A 132 -1.83 -5.51 -9.20
C ARG A 132 -2.48 -6.78 -8.68
N ASP A 133 -2.15 -7.92 -9.27
CA ASP A 133 -2.72 -9.22 -8.90
C ASP A 133 -2.07 -9.81 -7.63
N SER A 134 -0.99 -9.19 -7.13
CA SER A 134 -0.30 -9.62 -5.93
C SER A 134 -1.15 -9.43 -4.68
N LYS A 135 -1.35 -10.52 -3.93
CA LYS A 135 -2.04 -10.51 -2.62
C LYS A 135 -1.30 -9.70 -1.55
N MET A 136 -0.04 -9.34 -1.80
CA MET A 136 0.78 -8.54 -0.89
C MET A 136 0.55 -7.02 -1.04
N GLY A 137 -0.25 -6.58 -2.03
CA GLY A 137 -0.55 -5.17 -2.22
C GLY A 137 0.70 -4.35 -2.57
N LEU A 138 1.50 -4.86 -3.51
CA LEU A 138 2.80 -4.28 -3.88
C LEU A 138 2.69 -3.15 -4.92
N LEU A 139 1.49 -2.89 -5.44
CA LEU A 139 1.25 -1.79 -6.36
C LEU A 139 1.41 -0.46 -5.60
N PRO A 140 2.25 0.49 -6.09
CA PRO A 140 2.43 1.77 -5.44
C PRO A 140 1.11 2.56 -5.30
N PRO A 141 0.93 3.35 -4.22
CA PRO A 141 -0.21 4.24 -4.10
C PRO A 141 -0.30 5.20 -5.29
N GLY A 142 -1.51 5.41 -5.82
CA GLY A 142 -1.75 6.26 -6.99
C GLY A 142 -1.62 5.55 -8.34
N GLU A 143 -1.21 4.27 -8.36
CA GLU A 143 -1.18 3.41 -9.55
C GLU A 143 -2.45 2.55 -9.69
N GLU A 144 -3.44 2.71 -8.79
CA GLU A 144 -4.70 1.98 -8.87
C GLU A 144 -5.47 2.33 -10.15
N GLY A 145 -6.23 1.34 -10.66
CA GLY A 145 -7.10 1.49 -11.83
C GLY A 145 -7.14 0.25 -12.71
N GLU A 146 -7.77 0.38 -13.88
CA GLU A 146 -7.98 -0.74 -14.80
C GLU A 146 -6.76 -1.03 -15.69
N ALA A 147 -5.86 -0.06 -15.85
CA ALA A 147 -4.64 -0.15 -16.65
C ALA A 147 -3.49 0.66 -16.02
N PRO A 148 -2.21 0.43 -16.38
CA PRO A 148 -1.11 1.26 -15.92
C PRO A 148 -1.17 2.69 -16.45
N LYS A 149 -0.63 3.62 -15.69
CA LYS A 149 -0.43 5.00 -16.14
C LYS A 149 0.70 5.13 -17.15
N THR A 150 0.61 6.16 -17.98
CA THR A 150 1.68 6.60 -18.86
C THR A 150 1.68 8.12 -18.84
N GLU A 151 2.72 8.74 -18.30
CA GLU A 151 2.70 10.16 -17.95
C GLU A 151 3.87 10.87 -18.62
N LEU A 152 3.60 12.01 -19.25
CA LEU A 152 4.62 12.99 -19.63
C LEU A 152 4.46 14.19 -18.71
N VAL A 153 5.41 14.40 -17.80
CA VAL A 153 5.40 15.51 -16.84
C VAL A 153 6.31 16.62 -17.35
N VAL A 154 5.75 17.82 -17.55
CA VAL A 154 6.43 19.00 -18.06
C VAL A 154 6.63 20.01 -16.93
N TYR A 155 7.84 20.55 -16.83
CA TYR A 155 8.21 21.57 -15.86
C TYR A 155 8.39 22.92 -16.58
N VAL A 156 7.40 23.79 -16.44
CA VAL A 156 7.35 25.11 -17.09
C VAL A 156 8.31 26.05 -16.37
N SER A 157 9.33 26.48 -17.10
CA SER A 157 10.40 27.38 -16.66
C SER A 157 10.69 28.40 -17.76
N ASP A 158 11.74 29.20 -17.59
CA ASP A 158 12.26 30.11 -18.62
C ASP A 158 12.73 29.39 -19.91
N ARG A 159 13.00 28.08 -19.84
CA ARG A 159 13.38 27.26 -21.01
C ARG A 159 12.20 26.67 -21.78
N ILE A 160 11.00 26.65 -21.17
CA ILE A 160 9.81 25.96 -21.67
C ILE A 160 8.64 26.94 -21.76
N GLU A 161 8.37 27.40 -22.97
CA GLU A 161 7.24 28.28 -23.27
C GLU A 161 5.96 27.46 -23.50
N TRP A 162 5.29 27.06 -22.42
CA TRP A 162 4.12 26.16 -22.50
C TRP A 162 3.02 26.63 -23.48
N GLN A 163 2.77 27.93 -23.56
CA GLN A 163 1.68 28.51 -24.36
C GLN A 163 1.93 28.45 -25.88
N SER A 164 3.15 28.20 -26.32
CA SER A 164 3.48 28.07 -27.75
C SER A 164 3.40 26.62 -28.26
N LEU A 165 3.19 25.65 -27.37
CA LEU A 165 3.05 24.24 -27.73
C LEU A 165 1.67 23.95 -28.32
N MET A 166 1.65 23.10 -29.34
CA MET A 166 0.42 22.54 -29.88
C MET A 166 0.16 21.20 -29.20
N ILE A 167 -0.91 21.12 -28.41
CA ILE A 167 -1.30 19.88 -27.73
C ILE A 167 -2.28 19.11 -28.62
N PRO A 168 -1.94 17.88 -29.04
CA PRO A 168 -2.86 17.02 -29.78
C PRO A 168 -4.18 16.83 -29.01
N PRO A 169 -5.37 16.98 -29.65
CA PRO A 169 -6.67 16.89 -28.98
C PRO A 169 -6.94 15.56 -28.27
N ALA A 170 -6.23 14.49 -28.65
CA ALA A 170 -6.34 13.18 -28.03
C ALA A 170 -5.63 13.07 -26.66
N LEU A 171 -4.82 14.06 -26.27
CA LEU A 171 -4.13 14.06 -24.99
C LEU A 171 -4.97 14.74 -23.90
N SER A 172 -5.17 14.03 -22.80
CA SER A 172 -5.67 14.63 -21.56
C SER A 172 -4.55 15.42 -20.89
N VAL A 173 -4.80 16.72 -20.64
CA VAL A 173 -3.89 17.59 -19.91
C VAL A 173 -4.34 17.72 -18.45
N VAL A 174 -3.41 17.50 -17.52
CA VAL A 174 -3.58 17.76 -16.09
C VAL A 174 -2.65 18.92 -15.73
N ASP A 175 -3.21 20.13 -15.64
CA ASP A 175 -2.43 21.32 -15.28
C ASP A 175 -2.39 21.46 -13.74
N GLU A 176 -1.27 21.07 -13.15
CA GLU A 176 -1.00 21.11 -11.70
C GLU A 176 -0.37 22.45 -11.27
N ARG A 177 -0.42 23.48 -12.13
CA ARG A 177 0.05 24.82 -11.81
C ARG A 177 -1.03 25.63 -11.11
N LEU A 178 -0.65 26.39 -10.09
CA LEU A 178 -1.57 27.23 -9.32
C LEU A 178 -2.23 28.30 -10.22
N GLU A 179 -1.44 28.98 -11.06
CA GLU A 179 -1.92 30.09 -11.88
C GLU A 179 -2.95 29.68 -12.93
N SER A 180 -2.81 28.47 -13.49
CA SER A 180 -3.78 27.89 -14.42
C SER A 180 -5.13 27.57 -13.77
N ASN A 181 -5.17 27.55 -12.44
CA ASN A 181 -6.36 27.25 -11.64
C ASN A 181 -6.81 28.46 -10.81
N GLY A 182 -6.36 29.68 -11.17
CA GLY A 182 -6.79 30.92 -10.53
C GLY A 182 -6.21 31.15 -9.13
N LEU A 183 -5.10 30.48 -8.81
CA LEU A 183 -4.40 30.61 -7.53
C LEU A 183 -3.02 31.23 -7.72
N THR A 184 -2.49 31.80 -6.65
CA THR A 184 -1.19 32.47 -6.64
C THR A 184 -0.18 31.72 -5.76
N ALA A 185 1.12 31.93 -5.99
CA ALA A 185 2.18 31.20 -5.29
C ALA A 185 2.17 31.42 -3.76
N ASP A 186 1.73 32.59 -3.28
CA ASP A 186 1.58 32.90 -1.85
C ASP A 186 0.47 32.10 -1.15
N GLN A 187 -0.49 31.56 -1.91
CA GLN A 187 -1.46 30.61 -1.38
C GLN A 187 -0.84 29.22 -1.16
N GLY A 188 0.35 28.97 -1.69
CA GLY A 188 1.04 27.69 -1.62
C GLY A 188 0.30 26.55 -2.31
N ALA A 189 0.79 25.33 -2.10
CA ALA A 189 0.19 24.13 -2.69
C ALA A 189 -1.28 23.98 -2.30
N ALA A 190 -2.08 23.50 -3.26
CA ALA A 190 -3.53 23.50 -3.13
C ALA A 190 -4.18 22.21 -3.63
N LEU A 191 -5.29 21.84 -2.97
CA LEU A 191 -6.16 20.74 -3.36
C LEU A 191 -7.59 21.28 -3.48
N GLN A 192 -8.16 21.16 -4.68
CA GLN A 192 -9.54 21.54 -4.96
C GLN A 192 -10.36 20.31 -5.33
N GLY A 193 -11.65 20.33 -5.05
CA GLY A 193 -12.52 19.29 -5.60
C GLY A 193 -13.94 19.39 -5.13
N ARG A 194 -14.71 18.34 -5.40
CA ARG A 194 -16.11 18.22 -5.02
C ARG A 194 -16.38 16.97 -4.21
N VAL A 195 -17.21 17.08 -3.19
CA VAL A 195 -17.72 15.97 -2.39
C VAL A 195 -19.19 15.76 -2.75
N ARG A 196 -19.52 14.53 -3.16
CA ARG A 196 -20.86 14.14 -3.62
C ARG A 196 -21.29 12.80 -3.03
N ASP A 197 -22.58 12.52 -3.05
CA ASP A 197 -23.09 11.16 -2.84
C ASP A 197 -22.99 10.33 -4.14
N PRO A 198 -23.23 9.01 -4.11
CA PRO A 198 -23.19 8.16 -5.31
C PRO A 198 -24.26 8.50 -6.36
N ASP A 199 -25.33 9.22 -5.97
CA ASP A 199 -26.35 9.71 -6.88
C ASP A 199 -25.96 11.06 -7.52
N GLY A 200 -24.75 11.56 -7.21
CA GLY A 200 -24.19 12.81 -7.74
C GLY A 200 -24.62 14.07 -7.02
N ARG A 201 -25.39 13.98 -5.93
CA ARG A 201 -25.83 15.14 -5.14
C ARG A 201 -24.66 15.71 -4.35
N PRO A 202 -24.52 17.05 -4.25
CA PRO A 202 -23.46 17.66 -3.47
C PRO A 202 -23.61 17.36 -1.97
N ILE A 203 -22.49 17.16 -1.28
CA ILE A 203 -22.43 17.01 0.17
C ILE A 203 -21.79 18.26 0.74
N ALA A 204 -22.59 19.10 1.39
CA ALA A 204 -22.11 20.29 2.09
C ALA A 204 -21.51 19.94 3.46
N ALA A 205 -20.64 20.81 3.97
CA ALA A 205 -20.01 20.67 5.28
C ALA A 205 -19.19 19.37 5.47
N ALA A 206 -18.83 18.67 4.38
CA ALA A 206 -17.84 17.61 4.44
C ALA A 206 -16.48 18.20 4.84
N THR A 207 -15.76 17.51 5.72
CA THR A 207 -14.43 17.88 6.20
C THR A 207 -13.36 17.12 5.40
N ILE A 208 -12.43 17.86 4.82
CA ILE A 208 -11.26 17.35 4.12
C ILE A 208 -10.06 17.57 5.03
N THR A 209 -9.38 16.50 5.43
CA THR A 209 -8.19 16.54 6.28
C THR A 209 -6.98 16.04 5.50
N ILE A 210 -5.92 16.82 5.45
CA ILE A 210 -4.69 16.55 4.69
C ILE A 210 -3.53 16.49 5.68
N GLY A 211 -2.76 15.39 5.65
CA GLY A 211 -1.62 15.20 6.55
C GLY A 211 -2.03 14.75 7.96
N LYS A 212 -1.11 14.89 8.91
CA LYS A 212 -1.29 14.49 10.32
C LYS A 212 -0.61 15.48 11.27
N ASP A 213 -1.02 15.45 12.54
CA ASP A 213 -0.38 16.19 13.64
C ASP A 213 -0.22 17.70 13.35
N ALA A 214 0.97 18.27 13.57
CA ALA A 214 1.24 19.70 13.44
C ALA A 214 1.14 20.24 12.00
N ASP A 215 1.33 19.38 10.99
CA ASP A 215 1.30 19.74 9.56
C ASP A 215 -0.09 19.55 8.93
N ARG A 216 -1.11 19.27 9.76
CA ARG A 216 -2.46 18.96 9.31
C ARG A 216 -3.18 20.20 8.78
N ILE A 217 -3.61 20.14 7.53
CA ILE A 217 -4.51 21.11 6.91
C ILE A 217 -5.93 20.55 6.88
N THR A 218 -6.92 21.42 7.13
CA THR A 218 -8.34 21.08 7.03
C THR A 218 -9.08 22.07 6.14
N ALA A 219 -10.00 21.57 5.33
CA ALA A 219 -10.94 22.37 4.54
C ALA A 219 -12.36 21.81 4.69
N THR A 220 -13.35 22.62 4.33
CA THR A 220 -14.76 22.25 4.39
C THR A 220 -15.41 22.52 3.04
N SER A 221 -16.30 21.62 2.61
CA SER A 221 -17.07 21.81 1.39
C SER A 221 -18.25 22.77 1.58
N ASP A 222 -18.53 23.57 0.55
CA ASP A 222 -19.65 24.51 0.47
C ASP A 222 -20.99 23.82 0.11
N ALA A 223 -22.04 24.62 -0.13
CA ALA A 223 -23.38 24.12 -0.44
C ALA A 223 -23.43 23.31 -1.74
N GLU A 224 -22.53 23.61 -2.68
CA GLU A 224 -22.35 22.92 -3.95
C GLU A 224 -21.39 21.72 -3.82
N GLY A 225 -20.96 21.41 -2.60
CA GLY A 225 -20.03 20.33 -2.27
C GLY A 225 -18.58 20.64 -2.68
N THR A 226 -18.27 21.86 -3.09
CA THR A 226 -16.93 22.26 -3.55
C THR A 226 -16.05 22.64 -2.37
N PHE A 227 -14.77 22.27 -2.40
CA PHE A 227 -13.79 22.66 -1.39
C PHE A 227 -12.49 23.14 -2.03
N LEU A 228 -11.74 23.95 -1.28
CA LEU A 228 -10.39 24.36 -1.58
C LEU A 228 -9.55 24.33 -0.29
N ALA A 229 -8.50 23.52 -0.28
CA ALA A 229 -7.45 23.54 0.73
C ALA A 229 -6.20 24.18 0.13
N THR A 230 -5.55 25.09 0.86
CA THR A 230 -4.33 25.79 0.42
C THR A 230 -3.25 25.69 1.50
N ARG A 231 -2.03 26.15 1.19
CA ARG A 231 -0.85 26.10 2.08
C ARG A 231 -0.55 24.68 2.57
N ILE A 232 -0.76 23.70 1.68
CA ILE A 232 -0.43 22.30 1.98
C ILE A 232 1.10 22.18 2.02
N PRO A 233 1.70 21.67 3.11
CA PRO A 233 3.14 21.49 3.19
C PRO A 233 3.65 20.56 2.10
N ALA A 234 4.87 20.81 1.60
CA ALA A 234 5.50 19.90 0.63
C ALA A 234 5.69 18.50 1.25
N GLY A 235 5.46 17.47 0.45
CA GLY A 235 5.50 16.08 0.89
C GLY A 235 4.31 15.26 0.41
N THR A 236 4.32 13.97 0.74
CA THR A 236 3.22 13.05 0.44
C THR A 236 2.26 12.97 1.62
N HIS A 237 1.02 13.38 1.39
CA HIS A 237 -0.01 13.45 2.41
C HIS A 237 -1.14 12.47 2.13
N ARG A 238 -1.65 11.86 3.19
CA ARG A 238 -2.95 11.18 3.17
C ARG A 238 -4.05 12.24 3.23
N VAL A 239 -5.06 12.10 2.38
CA VAL A 239 -6.26 12.93 2.39
C VAL A 239 -7.44 12.09 2.87
N VAL A 240 -8.08 12.55 3.93
CA VAL A 240 -9.28 11.96 4.53
C VAL A 240 -10.46 12.87 4.23
N VAL A 241 -11.56 12.32 3.74
CA VAL A 241 -12.81 13.05 3.52
C VAL A 241 -13.92 12.38 4.32
N SER A 242 -14.59 13.17 5.16
CA SER A 242 -15.68 12.71 6.03
C SER A 242 -16.84 13.72 6.02
N ALA A 243 -18.06 13.24 6.27
CA ALA A 243 -19.22 14.11 6.42
C ALA A 243 -20.24 13.45 7.37
N PRO A 244 -21.00 14.23 8.16
CA PRO A 244 -22.05 13.67 9.01
C PRO A 244 -23.06 12.83 8.20
N GLY A 245 -23.32 11.60 8.63
CA GLY A 245 -24.24 10.67 7.95
C GLY A 245 -23.64 9.96 6.72
N PHE A 246 -22.35 10.13 6.43
CA PHE A 246 -21.64 9.47 5.34
C PHE A 246 -20.44 8.69 5.85
N ALA A 247 -20.10 7.61 5.15
CA ALA A 247 -18.93 6.79 5.43
C ALA A 247 -17.66 7.47 4.91
N SER A 248 -16.66 7.64 5.78
CA SER A 248 -15.40 8.34 5.48
C SER A 248 -14.53 7.59 4.47
N LYS A 249 -13.72 8.33 3.70
CA LYS A 249 -12.71 7.78 2.78
C LYS A 249 -11.33 8.36 3.03
N ASP A 250 -10.28 7.56 2.88
CA ASP A 250 -8.91 8.03 3.12
C ASP A 250 -7.80 7.31 2.32
N LYS A 251 -8.17 6.65 1.22
CA LYS A 251 -7.21 6.00 0.30
C LYS A 251 -6.61 6.98 -0.72
N TYR A 252 -6.60 8.26 -0.39
CA TYR A 252 -6.06 9.30 -1.25
C TYR A 252 -4.69 9.69 -0.73
N TYR A 253 -3.64 9.37 -1.48
CA TYR A 253 -2.28 9.83 -1.21
C TYR A 253 -1.86 10.77 -2.33
N HIS A 254 -1.48 11.99 -1.97
CA HIS A 254 -1.08 13.01 -2.92
C HIS A 254 0.26 13.61 -2.50
N SER A 255 1.19 13.68 -3.45
CA SER A 255 2.46 14.38 -3.28
C SER A 255 2.34 15.83 -3.74
N PHE A 256 2.79 16.75 -2.89
CA PHE A 256 2.79 18.19 -3.16
C PHE A 256 4.23 18.72 -3.12
N THR A 257 4.59 19.55 -4.09
CA THR A 257 5.64 20.57 -3.95
C THR A 257 5.02 21.85 -3.38
N GLU A 258 5.83 22.87 -3.08
CA GLU A 258 5.35 24.16 -2.55
C GLU A 258 4.29 24.86 -3.42
N THR A 259 4.24 24.57 -4.72
CA THR A 259 3.36 25.24 -5.70
C THR A 259 2.50 24.25 -6.49
N THR A 260 2.33 23.02 -6.00
CA THR A 260 1.51 22.02 -6.67
C THR A 260 0.02 22.29 -6.46
N PHE A 261 -0.75 22.31 -7.55
CA PHE A 261 -2.20 22.22 -7.53
C PHE A 261 -2.67 20.81 -7.88
N LYS A 262 -3.69 20.30 -7.18
CA LYS A 262 -4.34 19.02 -7.52
C LYS A 262 -5.87 19.13 -7.45
N LYS A 263 -6.52 18.25 -8.21
CA LYS A 263 -7.97 18.01 -8.14
C LYS A 263 -8.28 16.67 -7.49
N LEU A 264 -9.30 16.64 -6.65
CA LEU A 264 -9.81 15.42 -6.02
C LEU A 264 -11.34 15.48 -5.87
N ASP A 265 -12.04 14.78 -6.76
CA ASP A 265 -13.48 14.56 -6.61
C ASP A 265 -13.74 13.26 -5.82
N VAL A 266 -14.63 13.36 -4.84
CA VAL A 266 -14.92 12.27 -3.89
C VAL A 266 -16.40 11.98 -3.85
N ALA A 267 -16.76 10.71 -4.04
CA ALA A 267 -18.09 10.21 -3.73
C ALA A 267 -18.07 9.52 -2.35
N LEU A 268 -18.92 9.95 -1.41
CA LEU A 268 -19.11 9.30 -0.10
C LEU A 268 -20.46 8.57 -0.07
N ALA A 269 -20.47 7.26 0.17
CA ALA A 269 -21.70 6.54 0.45
C ALA A 269 -22.29 6.93 1.81
N LYS A 270 -23.62 6.82 1.95
CA LYS A 270 -24.29 6.99 3.24
C LYS A 270 -23.74 6.01 4.28
N ALA A 271 -23.55 6.51 5.49
CA ALA A 271 -23.13 5.68 6.62
C ALA A 271 -24.26 4.74 7.04
N ALA A 272 -23.89 3.54 7.40
CA ALA A 272 -24.70 2.54 8.07
C ALA A 272 -24.19 2.37 9.51
N GLU A 273 -25.12 2.05 10.41
CA GLU A 273 -24.81 1.55 11.74
C GLU A 273 -25.01 0.04 11.76
N VAL A 274 -23.94 -0.69 12.05
CA VAL A 274 -23.94 -2.15 12.03
C VAL A 274 -23.75 -2.65 13.44
N ARG A 275 -24.79 -3.26 14.01
CA ARG A 275 -24.71 -3.94 15.30
C ARG A 275 -23.98 -5.26 15.09
N VAL A 276 -23.08 -5.58 16.00
CA VAL A 276 -22.30 -6.82 15.96
C VAL A 276 -22.35 -7.48 17.33
N ARG A 277 -22.51 -8.79 17.34
CA ARG A 277 -22.51 -9.62 18.54
C ARG A 277 -21.50 -10.74 18.42
N ALA A 278 -20.54 -10.80 19.33
CA ALA A 278 -19.57 -11.88 19.44
C ALA A 278 -20.08 -12.96 20.41
N VAL A 279 -20.09 -14.21 19.94
CA VAL A 279 -20.53 -15.38 20.70
C VAL A 279 -19.56 -16.54 20.56
N ASP A 280 -19.57 -17.47 21.51
CA ASP A 280 -18.77 -18.69 21.45
C ASP A 280 -19.45 -19.85 20.69
N GLY A 281 -18.85 -21.03 20.76
CA GLY A 281 -19.35 -22.29 20.21
C GLY A 281 -20.82 -22.61 20.55
N GLN A 282 -21.25 -22.21 21.75
CA GLN A 282 -22.54 -22.48 22.36
C GLN A 282 -23.52 -21.30 22.23
N GLY A 283 -23.10 -20.20 21.59
CA GLY A 283 -23.92 -18.99 21.47
C GLY A 283 -23.86 -18.07 22.70
N LYS A 284 -22.98 -18.34 23.68
CA LYS A 284 -22.81 -17.49 24.85
C LYS A 284 -22.07 -16.20 24.44
N PRO A 285 -22.51 -15.02 24.90
CA PRO A 285 -21.82 -13.77 24.60
C PRO A 285 -20.39 -13.75 25.15
N ILE A 286 -19.47 -13.15 24.39
CA ILE A 286 -18.07 -13.03 24.79
C ILE A 286 -17.75 -11.54 25.04
N PRO A 287 -17.60 -11.12 26.31
CA PRO A 287 -17.22 -9.76 26.64
C PRO A 287 -15.71 -9.52 26.43
N ASP A 288 -15.35 -8.25 26.32
CA ASP A 288 -13.98 -7.75 26.30
C ASP A 288 -13.07 -8.22 25.15
N VAL A 289 -13.63 -8.83 24.09
CA VAL A 289 -12.86 -9.20 22.90
C VAL A 289 -12.71 -8.01 21.99
N VAL A 290 -11.48 -7.81 21.50
CA VAL A 290 -11.17 -6.79 20.50
C VAL A 290 -11.37 -7.37 19.11
N VAL A 291 -12.36 -6.87 18.39
CA VAL A 291 -12.64 -7.20 17.00
C VAL A 291 -12.16 -6.06 16.11
N ARG A 292 -11.42 -6.40 15.05
CA ARG A 292 -10.97 -5.43 14.04
C ARG A 292 -11.75 -5.54 12.74
N VAL A 293 -12.04 -4.40 12.10
CA VAL A 293 -12.53 -4.39 10.71
C VAL A 293 -11.35 -4.30 9.74
N ARG A 294 -11.12 -5.37 8.98
CA ARG A 294 -10.00 -5.50 8.02
C ARG A 294 -10.33 -4.84 6.68
N ASN A 295 -11.52 -5.10 6.15
CA ASN A 295 -11.99 -4.54 4.89
C ASN A 295 -13.36 -3.93 5.09
N CYS A 296 -13.56 -2.79 4.44
CA CYS A 296 -14.81 -2.06 4.42
C CYS A 296 -15.03 -1.59 2.99
N ILE A 297 -16.01 -2.17 2.30
CA ILE A 297 -16.32 -1.85 0.90
C ILE A 297 -17.80 -1.54 0.75
N ASP A 298 -18.13 -0.61 -0.15
CA ASP A 298 -19.53 -0.42 -0.56
C ASP A 298 -19.98 -1.51 -1.55
N ARG A 299 -21.25 -1.48 -1.94
CA ARG A 299 -21.84 -2.41 -2.94
C ARG A 299 -21.19 -2.34 -4.32
N SER A 300 -20.47 -1.26 -4.63
CA SER A 300 -19.73 -1.09 -5.88
C SER A 300 -18.28 -1.57 -5.76
N GLY A 301 -17.87 -2.09 -4.59
CA GLY A 301 -16.51 -2.56 -4.34
C GLY A 301 -15.51 -1.45 -4.00
N ASN A 302 -15.95 -0.20 -3.82
CA ASN A 302 -15.05 0.87 -3.41
C ASN A 302 -14.67 0.72 -1.94
N PHE A 303 -13.39 0.92 -1.63
CA PHE A 303 -12.91 0.88 -0.25
C PHE A 303 -13.25 2.15 0.52
N TYR A 304 -13.61 1.95 1.79
CA TYR A 304 -13.86 3.01 2.76
C TYR A 304 -12.89 2.90 3.93
N ARG A 305 -12.72 4.03 4.60
CA ARG A 305 -12.09 4.08 5.91
C ARG A 305 -13.04 3.43 6.91
N VAL A 306 -12.48 2.84 7.96
CA VAL A 306 -13.20 2.65 9.23
C VAL A 306 -12.57 3.64 10.20
N ALA A 307 -13.35 4.53 10.82
CA ALA A 307 -12.79 5.52 11.75
C ALA A 307 -11.95 4.85 12.88
N GLY A 308 -10.84 5.47 13.29
CA GLY A 308 -9.95 4.97 14.37
C GLY A 308 -8.96 3.86 13.97
N GLU A 309 -8.48 3.08 14.95
CA GLU A 309 -7.61 1.89 14.73
C GLU A 309 -8.39 0.63 14.27
N HIS A 310 -9.64 0.81 13.84
CA HIS A 310 -10.54 -0.25 13.41
C HIS A 310 -10.87 -1.27 14.53
N GLU A 311 -10.59 -0.95 15.79
CA GLU A 311 -10.78 -1.84 16.93
C GLU A 311 -12.08 -1.55 17.68
N TYR A 312 -12.87 -2.58 17.91
CA TYR A 312 -14.09 -2.53 18.70
C TYR A 312 -13.97 -3.56 19.81
N LYS A 313 -14.17 -3.10 21.06
CA LYS A 313 -14.20 -3.99 22.21
C LYS A 313 -15.64 -4.36 22.53
N THR A 314 -15.93 -5.65 22.65
CA THR A 314 -17.27 -6.13 23.01
C THR A 314 -17.62 -5.76 24.45
N ASP A 315 -18.87 -5.34 24.67
CA ASP A 315 -19.39 -5.07 26.01
C ASP A 315 -19.75 -6.34 26.79
N SER A 316 -20.39 -6.21 27.97
CA SER A 316 -20.81 -7.36 28.79
C SER A 316 -21.83 -8.29 28.11
N ALA A 317 -22.56 -7.80 27.10
CA ALA A 317 -23.48 -8.59 26.28
C ALA A 317 -22.81 -9.20 25.04
N GLY A 318 -21.49 -8.98 24.88
CA GLY A 318 -20.74 -9.40 23.71
C GLY A 318 -21.00 -8.52 22.49
N GLU A 319 -21.53 -7.31 22.68
CA GLU A 319 -22.01 -6.45 21.60
C GLU A 319 -21.12 -5.23 21.38
N PHE A 320 -21.13 -4.73 20.14
CA PHE A 320 -20.60 -3.42 19.78
C PHE A 320 -21.31 -2.89 18.52
N VAL A 321 -21.14 -1.60 18.23
CA VAL A 321 -21.68 -0.97 17.02
C VAL A 321 -20.55 -0.43 16.17
N VAL A 322 -20.52 -0.86 14.92
CA VAL A 322 -19.67 -0.28 13.88
C VAL A 322 -20.42 0.88 13.25
N THR A 323 -19.82 2.05 13.26
CA THR A 323 -20.35 3.27 12.65
C THR A 323 -19.40 3.77 11.56
N ASP A 324 -19.80 4.78 10.79
CA ASP A 324 -18.98 5.37 9.72
C ASP A 324 -18.55 4.35 8.64
N VAL A 325 -19.41 3.37 8.34
CA VAL A 325 -19.20 2.35 7.31
C VAL A 325 -20.29 2.43 6.23
N PRO A 326 -20.01 2.14 4.95
CA PRO A 326 -21.01 2.20 3.90
C PRO A 326 -21.95 1.01 3.97
N HIS A 327 -23.10 1.09 3.30
CA HIS A 327 -23.85 -0.10 2.94
C HIS A 327 -23.03 -0.93 1.93
N GLY A 328 -22.64 -2.14 2.34
CA GLY A 328 -21.79 -3.03 1.54
C GLY A 328 -21.28 -4.20 2.37
N LYS A 329 -19.99 -4.52 2.26
CA LYS A 329 -19.36 -5.67 2.92
C LYS A 329 -18.32 -5.27 3.95
N LEU A 330 -18.31 -5.99 5.07
CA LEU A 330 -17.32 -5.90 6.15
C LEU A 330 -16.57 -7.21 6.29
N LYS A 331 -15.25 -7.12 6.54
CA LYS A 331 -14.44 -8.24 7.04
C LYS A 331 -13.98 -7.97 8.45
N PHE A 332 -14.22 -8.93 9.34
CA PHE A 332 -13.78 -8.86 10.73
C PHE A 332 -12.63 -9.82 11.01
N ILE A 333 -11.75 -9.43 11.92
CA ILE A 333 -10.71 -10.30 12.45
C ILE A 333 -10.58 -10.07 13.95
N SER A 334 -10.40 -11.14 14.71
CA SER A 334 -9.97 -11.07 16.11
C SER A 334 -8.80 -12.02 16.31
N ARG A 335 -7.75 -11.49 16.94
CA ARG A 335 -6.53 -12.21 17.34
C ARG A 335 -6.13 -11.90 18.78
N THR A 336 -7.03 -11.31 19.55
CA THR A 336 -6.82 -10.94 20.95
C THR A 336 -7.20 -12.10 21.87
N GLN A 337 -6.62 -12.06 23.07
CA GLN A 337 -6.52 -13.12 24.06
C GLN A 337 -7.73 -14.08 24.09
N ASP A 338 -7.42 -15.38 23.98
CA ASP A 338 -8.30 -16.53 24.15
C ASP A 338 -9.31 -16.80 23.01
N TYR A 339 -9.46 -15.90 22.04
CA TYR A 339 -10.39 -16.10 20.94
C TYR A 339 -9.79 -15.73 19.57
N PHE A 340 -10.13 -16.56 18.58
CA PHE A 340 -9.78 -16.35 17.20
C PHE A 340 -11.04 -16.23 16.36
N TYR A 341 -11.03 -15.24 15.49
CA TYR A 341 -11.98 -15.13 14.41
C TYR A 341 -11.28 -14.56 13.20
N ASN A 342 -11.46 -15.21 12.06
CA ASN A 342 -10.87 -14.76 10.82
C ASN A 342 -11.90 -14.88 9.69
N SER A 343 -12.43 -13.75 9.25
CA SER A 343 -13.39 -13.69 8.15
C SER A 343 -12.72 -13.78 6.77
N VAL A 344 -11.42 -14.16 6.67
CA VAL A 344 -10.78 -14.38 5.35
C VAL A 344 -11.57 -15.35 4.47
N LEU A 345 -12.34 -16.26 5.08
CA LEU A 345 -13.23 -17.18 4.36
C LEU A 345 -14.62 -16.61 4.07
N ASN A 346 -15.10 -15.56 4.78
CA ASN A 346 -16.47 -15.02 4.66
C ASN A 346 -16.54 -13.50 4.85
N GLU A 347 -17.27 -12.81 3.96
CA GLU A 347 -17.63 -11.39 4.09
C GLU A 347 -19.03 -11.26 4.68
N HIS A 348 -19.25 -10.24 5.51
CA HIS A 348 -20.58 -9.94 6.05
C HIS A 348 -21.20 -8.75 5.33
N ASP A 349 -22.44 -8.87 4.89
CA ASP A 349 -23.20 -7.70 4.46
C ASP A 349 -23.56 -6.82 5.65
N THR A 350 -23.38 -5.51 5.53
CA THR A 350 -23.90 -4.54 6.51
C THR A 350 -25.41 -4.66 6.73
N GLY A 351 -26.16 -5.15 5.74
CA GLY A 351 -27.59 -5.45 5.85
C GLY A 351 -27.93 -6.66 6.73
N GLU A 352 -26.95 -7.48 7.11
CA GLU A 352 -27.13 -8.58 8.07
C GLU A 352 -27.23 -8.10 9.53
N SER A 353 -27.13 -6.79 9.78
CA SER A 353 -27.23 -6.18 11.12
C SER A 353 -28.47 -6.69 11.90
N PRO A 354 -28.33 -7.30 13.09
CA PRO A 354 -27.07 -7.54 13.81
C PRO A 354 -26.26 -8.72 13.25
N ILE A 355 -24.98 -8.48 12.97
CA ILE A 355 -24.04 -9.52 12.55
C ILE A 355 -23.61 -10.35 13.77
N VAL A 356 -23.74 -11.67 13.69
CA VAL A 356 -23.29 -12.59 14.75
C VAL A 356 -21.94 -13.20 14.39
N LEU A 357 -20.89 -12.85 15.14
CA LEU A 357 -19.55 -13.42 14.99
C LEU A 357 -19.40 -14.60 15.96
N LYS A 358 -19.25 -15.80 15.41
CA LYS A 358 -18.96 -17.01 16.19
C LYS A 358 -17.45 -17.18 16.33
N LEU A 359 -16.89 -16.78 17.48
CA LEU A 359 -15.46 -16.85 17.76
C LEU A 359 -15.07 -18.23 18.29
N LEU A 360 -13.91 -18.71 17.86
CA LEU A 360 -13.36 -19.98 18.32
C LEU A 360 -12.40 -19.74 19.48
N PRO A 361 -12.52 -20.49 20.59
CA PRO A 361 -11.53 -20.43 21.66
C PRO A 361 -10.16 -20.86 21.14
N THR A 362 -9.11 -20.17 21.53
CA THR A 362 -7.74 -20.50 21.14
C THR A 362 -7.01 -21.30 22.21
N GLY A 363 -6.09 -22.16 21.79
CA GLY A 363 -5.15 -22.84 22.69
C GLY A 363 -3.78 -22.16 22.71
N THR A 364 -2.87 -22.77 23.46
CA THR A 364 -1.47 -22.36 23.60
C THR A 364 -0.56 -23.59 23.47
N VAL A 365 0.61 -23.41 22.89
CA VAL A 365 1.64 -24.45 22.77
C VAL A 365 2.96 -23.89 23.27
N THR A 366 3.49 -24.45 24.34
CA THR A 366 4.87 -24.21 24.77
C THR A 366 5.78 -25.21 24.08
N VAL A 367 6.80 -24.72 23.40
CA VAL A 367 7.81 -25.54 22.73
C VAL A 367 9.11 -25.40 23.50
N SER A 368 9.69 -26.52 23.91
CA SER A 368 11.00 -26.59 24.56
C SER A 368 11.96 -27.38 23.67
N VAL A 369 13.16 -26.85 23.46
CA VAL A 369 14.16 -27.45 22.57
C VAL A 369 15.35 -27.93 23.41
N ALA A 370 15.68 -29.22 23.29
CA ALA A 370 16.83 -29.81 23.95
C ALA A 370 17.73 -30.55 22.95
N THR A 371 19.01 -30.70 23.27
CA THR A 371 19.92 -31.60 22.54
C THR A 371 19.54 -33.06 22.78
N ALA A 372 20.09 -33.99 22.01
CA ALA A 372 19.91 -35.43 22.26
C ALA A 372 20.35 -35.86 23.68
N GLY A 373 21.25 -35.11 24.32
CA GLY A 373 21.68 -35.31 25.70
C GLY A 373 20.75 -34.67 26.75
N GLY A 374 19.62 -34.10 26.35
CA GLY A 374 18.63 -33.48 27.25
C GLY A 374 19.00 -32.08 27.75
N GLN A 375 20.07 -31.47 27.24
CA GLN A 375 20.44 -30.10 27.60
C GLN A 375 19.61 -29.10 26.80
N ALA A 376 19.05 -28.08 27.46
CA ALA A 376 18.32 -27.02 26.78
C ALA A 376 19.19 -26.31 25.73
N VAL A 377 18.62 -26.05 24.55
CA VAL A 377 19.30 -25.27 23.51
C VAL A 377 19.23 -23.80 23.88
N THR A 378 20.39 -23.18 24.10
CA THR A 378 20.51 -21.75 24.47
C THR A 378 21.03 -20.87 23.32
N SER A 379 21.40 -21.48 22.19
CA SER A 379 21.79 -20.78 20.97
C SER A 379 20.57 -20.31 20.18
N LYS A 380 20.78 -19.44 19.19
CA LYS A 380 19.69 -18.97 18.32
C LYS A 380 19.05 -20.14 17.58
N TYR A 381 17.78 -20.39 17.89
CA TYR A 381 17.00 -21.48 17.34
C TYR A 381 15.59 -20.96 17.04
N ILE A 382 15.07 -21.27 15.86
CA ILE A 382 13.71 -20.92 15.47
C ILE A 382 12.81 -22.15 15.63
N VAL A 383 11.66 -21.95 16.28
CA VAL A 383 10.56 -22.92 16.31
C VAL A 383 9.45 -22.42 15.39
N GLU A 384 8.78 -23.36 14.75
CA GLU A 384 7.74 -23.12 13.75
C GLU A 384 6.55 -24.03 14.06
N ILE A 385 5.34 -23.48 13.98
CA ILE A 385 4.07 -24.20 14.08
C ILE A 385 3.23 -23.90 12.84
N ASP A 386 2.80 -24.94 12.14
CA ASP A 386 1.98 -24.85 10.94
C ASP A 386 0.78 -25.79 11.03
N GLN A 387 -0.32 -25.46 10.35
CA GLN A 387 -1.44 -26.41 10.20
C GLN A 387 -0.99 -27.68 9.46
N ALA A 388 -1.46 -28.84 9.92
CA ALA A 388 -1.01 -30.15 9.45
C ALA A 388 -1.26 -30.40 7.94
N ASP A 389 -2.29 -29.78 7.36
CA ASP A 389 -2.65 -29.88 5.93
C ASP A 389 -2.12 -28.72 5.08
N ALA A 390 -1.25 -27.87 5.64
CA ALA A 390 -0.54 -26.86 4.86
C ALA A 390 0.57 -27.54 4.08
N ASP A 391 0.31 -27.85 2.80
CA ASP A 391 1.37 -28.28 1.89
C ASP A 391 2.47 -27.21 1.89
N ARG A 392 3.64 -27.56 2.43
CA ARG A 392 4.82 -26.68 2.45
C ARG A 392 5.52 -26.63 1.08
N GLY A 393 5.12 -27.49 0.14
CA GLY A 393 5.72 -27.66 -1.18
C GLY A 393 5.16 -26.74 -2.29
N ASP A 394 3.93 -26.21 -2.13
CA ASP A 394 3.26 -25.41 -3.16
C ASP A 394 2.63 -24.11 -2.61
N GLY A 395 3.27 -23.50 -1.61
CA GLY A 395 2.80 -22.25 -1.03
C GLY A 395 1.62 -22.49 -0.09
N SER A 396 1.82 -22.10 1.18
CA SER A 396 0.78 -22.15 2.21
C SER A 396 -0.57 -21.66 1.66
N LYS A 397 -1.63 -22.49 1.79
CA LYS A 397 -3.00 -22.09 1.45
C LYS A 397 -3.29 -20.72 2.07
N VAL A 398 -3.63 -19.74 1.24
CA VAL A 398 -3.89 -18.38 1.72
C VAL A 398 -4.99 -18.42 2.78
N GLY A 399 -4.66 -18.00 4.00
CA GLY A 399 -5.58 -17.99 5.14
C GLY A 399 -5.30 -19.04 6.22
N SER A 400 -4.30 -19.92 6.06
CA SER A 400 -3.86 -20.82 7.14
C SER A 400 -3.24 -20.06 8.31
N TRP A 401 -3.43 -20.58 9.53
CA TRP A 401 -2.75 -20.08 10.72
C TRP A 401 -1.39 -20.77 10.85
N GLY A 402 -0.36 -20.01 11.18
CA GLY A 402 0.98 -20.52 11.47
C GLY A 402 1.80 -19.45 12.17
N GLY A 403 2.95 -19.84 12.70
CA GLY A 403 3.83 -18.93 13.42
C GLY A 403 5.25 -19.45 13.50
N SER A 404 6.20 -18.52 13.59
CA SER A 404 7.60 -18.83 13.87
C SER A 404 8.16 -17.83 14.87
N ALA A 405 9.09 -18.30 15.71
CA ALA A 405 9.72 -17.48 16.72
C ALA A 405 11.08 -18.04 17.13
N ASN A 406 11.99 -17.16 17.56
CA ASN A 406 13.20 -17.62 18.24
C ASN A 406 12.85 -18.03 19.67
N ILE A 407 13.48 -19.10 20.15
CA ILE A 407 13.37 -19.52 21.55
C ILE A 407 14.03 -18.50 22.48
N ALA A 408 13.55 -18.43 23.72
CA ALA A 408 14.11 -17.66 24.80
C ALA A 408 15.38 -18.32 25.35
N ALA A 409 16.07 -17.63 26.28
CA ALA A 409 17.32 -18.10 26.87
C ALA A 409 17.18 -19.40 27.69
N ASP A 410 15.96 -19.75 28.12
CA ASP A 410 15.64 -21.00 28.80
C ASP A 410 15.41 -22.18 27.84
N GLY A 411 15.53 -21.94 26.54
CA GLY A 411 15.35 -22.94 25.49
C GLY A 411 13.90 -23.14 25.05
N SER A 412 12.98 -22.25 25.44
CA SER A 412 11.55 -22.40 25.18
C SER A 412 10.90 -21.23 24.45
N TYR A 413 9.70 -21.45 23.90
CA TYR A 413 8.82 -20.40 23.39
C TYR A 413 7.36 -20.81 23.48
N THR A 414 6.45 -19.90 23.83
CA THR A 414 5.00 -20.17 23.85
C THR A 414 4.29 -19.49 22.69
N PHE A 415 3.76 -20.30 21.77
CA PHE A 415 2.77 -19.87 20.80
C PHE A 415 1.42 -19.66 21.49
N LYS A 416 0.80 -18.51 21.26
CA LYS A 416 -0.50 -18.11 21.82
C LYS A 416 -1.52 -17.88 20.71
N ASN A 417 -2.79 -17.84 21.08
CA ASN A 417 -3.91 -17.55 20.18
C ASN A 417 -3.99 -18.51 18.99
N ILE A 418 -3.74 -19.80 19.26
CA ILE A 418 -3.76 -20.87 18.26
C ILE A 418 -5.21 -21.33 18.05
N PRO A 419 -5.80 -21.19 16.85
CA PRO A 419 -7.16 -21.65 16.59
C PRO A 419 -7.27 -23.17 16.73
N PRO A 420 -8.47 -23.73 16.99
CA PRO A 420 -8.67 -25.17 16.97
C PRO A 420 -8.27 -25.77 15.62
N GLY A 421 -7.63 -26.93 15.66
CA GLY A 421 -7.12 -27.62 14.47
C GLY A 421 -5.93 -28.53 14.76
N ASP A 422 -5.48 -29.24 13.74
CA ASP A 422 -4.30 -30.07 13.79
C ASP A 422 -3.08 -29.29 13.30
N TYR A 423 -1.99 -29.36 14.06
CA TYR A 423 -0.76 -28.61 13.81
C TYR A 423 0.46 -29.52 13.86
N VAL A 424 1.52 -29.07 13.20
CA VAL A 424 2.85 -29.65 13.22
C VAL A 424 3.82 -28.60 13.75
N VAL A 425 4.57 -28.98 14.77
CA VAL A 425 5.63 -28.17 15.40
C VAL A 425 6.98 -28.72 14.99
N THR A 426 7.88 -27.84 14.56
CA THR A 426 9.27 -28.16 14.21
C THR A 426 10.20 -27.06 14.71
N GLY A 427 11.52 -27.29 14.67
CA GLY A 427 12.48 -26.23 14.86
C GLY A 427 13.81 -26.51 14.17
N LYS A 428 14.65 -25.48 14.07
CA LYS A 428 16.01 -25.55 13.50
C LYS A 428 16.89 -24.42 14.03
N PRO A 429 18.23 -24.51 13.91
CA PRO A 429 19.13 -23.39 14.19
C PRO A 429 18.82 -22.15 13.34
N ASN A 430 19.13 -20.95 13.84
CA ASN A 430 18.96 -19.69 13.11
C ASN A 430 20.26 -18.84 13.11
N PRO A 431 21.02 -18.80 12.00
CA PRO A 431 20.73 -19.41 10.69
C PRO A 431 20.94 -20.93 10.69
N GLY A 432 20.18 -21.64 9.85
CA GLY A 432 20.24 -23.11 9.72
C GLY A 432 19.63 -23.61 8.40
N ARG A 433 19.94 -24.85 8.03
CA ARG A 433 19.45 -25.51 6.80
C ARG A 433 18.20 -26.34 7.08
N GLU A 434 17.50 -26.72 6.03
CA GLU A 434 16.33 -27.60 6.16
C GLU A 434 16.71 -29.01 6.67
N SER A 435 17.94 -29.46 6.40
CA SER A 435 18.51 -30.69 6.95
C SER A 435 18.63 -30.69 8.48
N ASP A 436 18.73 -29.51 9.08
CA ASP A 436 18.99 -29.34 10.52
C ASP A 436 17.67 -29.29 11.31
N ARG A 437 16.53 -29.46 10.63
CA ARG A 437 15.21 -29.38 11.21
C ARG A 437 14.89 -30.64 12.01
N THR A 438 14.33 -30.44 13.20
CA THR A 438 13.81 -31.53 14.03
C THR A 438 12.78 -32.36 13.29
N ASP A 439 12.57 -33.58 13.75
CA ASP A 439 11.41 -34.34 13.29
C ASP A 439 10.12 -33.61 13.73
N PRO A 440 9.05 -33.67 12.92
CA PRO A 440 7.81 -32.98 13.20
C PRO A 440 7.04 -33.62 14.35
N THR A 441 6.59 -32.80 15.31
CA THR A 441 5.67 -33.23 16.37
C THR A 441 4.27 -32.72 16.08
N LYS A 442 3.28 -33.61 16.08
CA LYS A 442 1.87 -33.24 15.88
C LYS A 442 1.22 -32.81 17.18
N VAL A 443 0.39 -31.76 17.13
CA VAL A 443 -0.44 -31.31 18.25
C VAL A 443 -1.83 -30.96 17.75
N GLN A 444 -2.87 -31.40 18.47
CA GLN A 444 -4.25 -31.07 18.17
C GLN A 444 -4.76 -30.07 19.20
N ILE A 445 -5.20 -28.90 18.72
CA ILE A 445 -5.72 -27.82 19.53
C ILE A 445 -7.25 -27.87 19.53
N LYS A 446 -7.85 -27.87 20.72
CA LYS A 446 -9.30 -27.86 20.91
C LYS A 446 -9.84 -26.49 21.34
N GLY A 447 -8.96 -25.60 21.82
CA GLY A 447 -9.28 -24.29 22.35
C GLY A 447 -9.38 -24.28 23.88
N LYS A 448 -8.87 -23.21 24.51
CA LYS A 448 -8.67 -23.10 25.98
C LYS A 448 -7.80 -24.21 26.59
N ASP A 449 -7.01 -24.88 25.76
CA ASP A 449 -6.06 -25.92 26.13
C ASP A 449 -4.61 -25.43 26.05
N HIS A 450 -3.74 -26.12 26.80
CA HIS A 450 -2.30 -25.91 26.81
C HIS A 450 -1.61 -27.22 26.43
N HIS A 451 -0.58 -27.13 25.60
CA HIS A 451 0.23 -28.28 25.21
C HIS A 451 1.71 -27.96 25.36
N ASP A 452 2.46 -28.90 25.91
CA ASP A 452 3.91 -28.86 25.97
C ASP A 452 4.49 -29.76 24.89
N VAL A 453 5.34 -29.20 24.02
CA VAL A 453 6.01 -29.91 22.93
C VAL A 453 7.50 -29.86 23.17
N ASN A 454 8.11 -31.02 23.36
CA ASN A 454 9.56 -31.14 23.43
C ASN A 454 10.11 -31.52 22.05
N LEU A 455 11.06 -30.73 21.56
CA LEU A 455 11.79 -31.01 20.32
C LEU A 455 13.24 -31.39 20.64
N THR A 456 13.75 -32.39 19.95
CA THR A 456 15.16 -32.77 20.00
C THR A 456 15.90 -32.15 18.82
N ALA A 457 16.86 -31.27 19.11
CA ALA A 457 17.72 -30.68 18.10
C ALA A 457 18.61 -31.75 17.45
N LYS A 458 18.80 -31.65 16.13
CA LYS A 458 19.66 -32.54 15.33
C LYS A 458 21.13 -32.16 15.40
#